data_AF-A0A9Q8QNH7-F1
#
_entry.id   AF-A0A9Q8QNH7-F1
#
_cell.length_a   1.000
_cell.length_b   1.000
_cell.length_c   1.000
_cell.angle_alpha   90.00
_cell.angle_beta   90.00
_cell.angle_gamma   90.00
#
_symmetry.space_group_name_H-M   'P 1'
#
loop_
_entity.id
_entity.type
_entity.pdbx_description
1 polymer ?
#
loop_
_entity_poly.entity_id
_entity_poly.type
_entity_poly.pdbx_seq_one_letter_code
_entity_poly.pdbx_strand_id
1 'polypeptide(L)'
;MSVVAVAGGLGDMGSLITKALFDTGKHEVYVMTRKLPQDRSERTSPVTGNRYLPFLETDYSSEEALAEQLAKHNVSVVICAFSLHNDSAADAQVRLIRAADRTPSVRRFLPSEFNVDYDLGDEVLPYPDKRLHLAARRALEATTMLEYAYVYPGMFMDYFGLPRVESHLRELCFFIDPVAGQAVLPGDGEARMSMTFTTDVARYVALALELPRWPRVLTTAASTISLNELVRLAEVNLGRKLNVRYQPVEKLRSHESIDLPTNVDIAKRFPKRFPGGLDQLRALIADLEAGVALGAYDLDKLEGHLDLVSAFEGKTQPPKRIEAMMAEAWKHEA
;
A
#
# COMPACT_ATOMS: atom_id res chain seq x y z
N MET A 1 14.18 18.65 7.62
CA MET A 1 15.16 17.65 7.13
C MET A 1 15.27 16.58 8.19
N SER A 2 15.29 15.31 7.80
CA SER A 2 15.23 14.17 8.72
C SER A 2 16.13 13.06 8.21
N VAL A 3 16.67 12.25 9.12
CA VAL A 3 17.25 10.96 8.77
C VAL A 3 16.15 9.91 8.82
N VAL A 4 15.89 9.25 7.70
CA VAL A 4 14.76 8.35 7.49
C VAL A 4 15.28 6.95 7.21
N ALA A 5 14.79 5.96 7.95
CA ALA A 5 15.05 4.55 7.65
C ALA A 5 13.79 3.90 7.06
N VAL A 6 13.92 3.30 5.88
CA VAL A 6 12.83 2.58 5.19
C VAL A 6 13.07 1.08 5.32
N ALA A 7 12.33 0.43 6.22
CA ALA A 7 12.38 -1.02 6.39
C ALA A 7 11.57 -1.72 5.30
N GLY A 8 12.21 -2.60 4.54
CA GLY A 8 11.61 -3.15 3.32
C GLY A 8 11.65 -2.17 2.14
N GLY A 9 12.57 -1.19 2.16
CA GLY A 9 12.69 -0.16 1.12
C GLY A 9 13.08 -0.65 -0.29
N LEU A 10 13.23 -1.97 -0.49
CA LEU A 10 13.42 -2.61 -1.80
C LEU A 10 12.19 -3.41 -2.28
N GLY A 11 11.11 -3.45 -1.49
CA GLY A 11 9.87 -4.15 -1.84
C GLY A 11 8.94 -3.31 -2.71
N ASP A 12 7.77 -3.87 -3.03
CA ASP A 12 6.78 -3.29 -3.95
C ASP A 12 6.46 -1.82 -3.62
N MET A 13 5.95 -1.53 -2.41
CA MET A 13 5.73 -0.16 -1.95
C MET A 13 6.99 0.54 -1.42
N GLY A 14 7.89 -0.21 -0.78
CA GLY A 14 9.07 0.37 -0.14
C GLY A 14 10.05 1.00 -1.12
N SER A 15 10.18 0.44 -2.32
CA SER A 15 11.03 0.98 -3.40
C SER A 15 10.51 2.32 -3.92
N LEU A 16 9.19 2.44 -4.10
CA LEU A 16 8.53 3.69 -4.47
C LEU A 16 8.69 4.76 -3.39
N ILE A 17 8.46 4.42 -2.12
CA ILE A 17 8.65 5.36 -0.99
C ILE A 17 10.11 5.82 -0.91
N THR A 18 11.04 4.87 -1.00
CA THR A 18 12.49 5.15 -1.01
C THR A 18 12.85 6.11 -2.14
N LYS A 19 12.37 5.85 -3.36
CA LYS A 19 12.58 6.72 -4.51
C LYS A 19 12.00 8.11 -4.26
N ALA A 20 10.74 8.21 -3.82
CA ALA A 20 10.08 9.47 -3.56
C ALA A 20 10.84 10.31 -2.52
N LEU A 21 11.31 9.69 -1.43
CA LEU A 21 12.13 10.37 -0.41
C LEU A 21 13.45 10.89 -0.99
N PHE A 22 14.11 10.10 -1.83
CA PHE A 22 15.32 10.53 -2.52
C PHE A 22 15.07 11.69 -3.47
N ASP A 23 13.99 11.65 -4.25
CA ASP A 23 13.61 12.68 -5.21
C ASP A 23 13.34 14.02 -4.52
N THR A 24 12.89 14.03 -3.25
CA THR A 24 12.71 15.28 -2.50
C THR A 24 14.02 16.05 -2.30
N GLY A 25 15.16 15.35 -2.22
CA GLY A 25 16.45 15.96 -1.86
C GLY A 25 16.51 16.56 -0.44
N LYS A 26 15.53 16.31 0.43
CA LYS A 26 15.40 16.93 1.77
C LYS A 26 15.84 16.03 2.94
N HIS A 27 16.01 14.74 2.68
CA HIS A 27 16.20 13.71 3.71
C HIS A 27 17.45 12.88 3.45
N GLU A 28 18.15 12.51 4.53
CA GLU A 28 19.12 11.42 4.47
C GLU A 28 18.33 10.12 4.63
N VAL A 29 18.37 9.25 3.62
CA VAL A 29 17.52 8.05 3.57
C VAL A 29 18.38 6.80 3.59
N TYR A 30 18.09 5.92 4.55
CA TYR A 30 18.64 4.58 4.68
C TYR A 30 17.58 3.53 4.32
N VAL A 31 17.96 2.58 3.49
CA VAL A 31 17.15 1.42 3.10
C VAL A 31 17.60 0.24 3.95
N MET A 32 16.74 -0.18 4.88
CA MET A 32 17.00 -1.36 5.71
C MET A 32 16.52 -2.61 4.95
N THR A 33 17.44 -3.54 4.71
CA THR A 33 17.20 -4.75 3.91
C THR A 33 17.95 -5.94 4.50
N ARG A 34 17.36 -7.14 4.39
CA ARG A 34 18.02 -8.41 4.80
C ARG A 34 19.17 -8.80 3.88
N LYS A 35 19.18 -8.29 2.66
CA LYS A 35 20.23 -8.57 1.67
C LYS A 35 20.56 -7.28 0.94
N LEU A 36 21.83 -6.93 0.95
CA LEU A 36 22.31 -5.74 0.26
C LEU A 36 22.22 -5.93 -1.27
N PRO A 37 21.79 -4.89 -2.01
CA PRO A 37 21.79 -4.92 -3.48
C PRO A 37 23.22 -4.96 -4.05
N GLN A 38 23.32 -5.29 -5.35
CA GLN A 38 24.59 -5.26 -6.08
C GLN A 38 25.07 -3.81 -6.27
N ASP A 39 24.20 -2.94 -6.77
CA ASP A 39 24.48 -1.50 -6.84
C ASP A 39 24.34 -0.88 -5.46
N ARG A 40 25.44 -0.29 -4.97
CA ARG A 40 25.53 0.40 -3.67
C ARG A 40 26.14 1.78 -3.85
N SER A 41 25.68 2.48 -4.89
CA SER A 41 26.10 3.85 -5.15
C SER A 41 25.88 4.74 -3.93
N GLU A 42 26.95 5.36 -3.46
CA GLU A 42 26.91 6.35 -2.39
C GLU A 42 26.09 7.58 -2.81
N ARG A 43 25.51 8.25 -1.81
CA ARG A 43 24.76 9.50 -1.97
C ARG A 43 25.35 10.58 -1.07
N THR A 44 25.05 11.84 -1.39
CA THR A 44 25.39 12.95 -0.51
C THR A 44 24.20 13.23 0.41
N SER A 45 24.42 13.23 1.71
CA SER A 45 23.38 13.52 2.71
C SER A 45 22.95 14.99 2.63
N PRO A 46 21.65 15.29 2.46
CA PRO A 46 21.13 16.64 2.61
C PRO A 46 21.20 17.18 4.05
N VAL A 47 21.38 16.30 5.04
CA VAL A 47 21.42 16.65 6.47
C VAL A 47 22.84 17.03 6.91
N THR A 48 23.85 16.27 6.46
CA THR A 48 25.24 16.44 6.91
C THR A 48 26.19 16.96 5.84
N GLY A 49 25.79 16.91 4.55
CA GLY A 49 26.66 17.23 3.42
C GLY A 49 27.68 16.13 3.08
N ASN A 50 27.76 15.06 3.86
CA ASN A 50 28.74 13.99 3.68
C ASN A 50 28.24 12.89 2.73
N ARG A 51 29.19 12.17 2.12
CA ARG A 51 28.91 10.94 1.38
C ARG A 51 28.53 9.82 2.35
N TYR A 52 27.52 9.03 1.99
CA TYR A 52 27.08 7.89 2.78
C TYR A 52 26.56 6.76 1.89
N LEU A 53 26.62 5.52 2.41
CA LEU A 53 26.01 4.36 1.79
C LEU A 53 24.55 4.25 2.25
N PRO A 54 23.56 4.27 1.32
CA PRO A 54 22.16 4.32 1.70
C PRO A 54 21.58 2.96 2.10
N PHE A 55 22.36 1.87 2.10
CA PHE A 55 21.84 0.52 2.39
C PHE A 55 22.37 0.00 3.71
N LEU A 56 21.45 -0.44 4.58
CA LEU A 56 21.76 -1.07 5.87
C LEU A 56 21.35 -2.53 5.82
N GLU A 57 22.34 -3.43 5.88
CA GLU A 57 22.06 -4.85 6.04
C GLU A 57 21.50 -5.10 7.44
N THR A 58 20.27 -5.56 7.50
CA THR A 58 19.50 -5.60 8.74
C THR A 58 18.93 -6.99 8.96
N ASP A 59 19.29 -7.58 10.09
CA ASP A 59 18.53 -8.67 10.70
C ASP A 59 17.47 -8.09 11.64
N TYR A 60 16.23 -8.55 11.51
CA TYR A 60 15.10 -8.12 12.32
C TYR A 60 14.82 -9.07 13.49
N SER A 61 15.73 -9.98 13.79
CA SER A 61 15.60 -10.96 14.88
C SER A 61 15.86 -10.37 16.28
N SER A 62 16.69 -9.33 16.38
CA SER A 62 17.12 -8.73 17.66
C SER A 62 16.67 -7.27 17.79
N GLU A 63 15.85 -6.98 18.80
CA GLU A 63 15.46 -5.61 19.15
C GLU A 63 16.70 -4.75 19.52
N GLU A 64 17.76 -5.34 20.08
CA GLU A 64 19.02 -4.67 20.46
C GLU A 64 19.82 -4.22 19.26
N ALA A 65 20.10 -5.14 18.35
CA ALA A 65 20.80 -4.81 17.11
C ALA A 65 20.02 -3.75 16.29
N LEU A 66 18.69 -3.84 16.26
CA LEU A 66 17.85 -2.84 15.59
C LEU A 66 17.99 -1.46 16.23
N ALA A 67 17.91 -1.36 17.57
CA ALA A 67 18.02 -0.09 18.28
C ALA A 67 19.42 0.53 18.12
N GLU A 68 20.48 -0.29 18.24
CA GLU A 68 21.86 0.15 18.00
C GLU A 68 22.06 0.68 16.58
N GLN A 69 21.52 -0.01 15.57
CA GLN A 69 21.62 0.43 14.19
C GLN A 69 20.87 1.75 13.97
N LEU A 70 19.64 1.89 14.49
CA LEU A 70 18.88 3.14 14.41
C LEU A 70 19.62 4.31 15.09
N ALA A 71 20.20 4.07 16.27
CA ALA A 71 20.95 5.07 17.02
C ALA A 71 22.25 5.47 16.30
N LYS A 72 23.02 4.49 15.81
CA LYS A 72 24.28 4.70 15.10
C LYS A 72 24.12 5.61 13.88
N HIS A 73 23.00 5.48 13.18
CA HIS A 73 22.68 6.29 12.00
C HIS A 73 21.86 7.54 12.34
N ASN A 74 21.64 7.84 13.63
CA ASN A 74 20.84 8.97 14.10
C ASN A 74 19.46 9.04 13.41
N VAL A 75 18.82 7.88 13.22
CA VAL A 75 17.53 7.78 12.54
C VAL A 75 16.49 8.52 13.36
N SER A 76 15.71 9.37 12.69
CA SER A 76 14.66 10.19 13.29
C SER A 76 13.25 9.75 12.91
N VAL A 77 13.11 9.12 11.74
CA VAL A 77 11.84 8.60 11.22
C VAL A 77 12.06 7.18 10.71
N VAL A 78 11.18 6.27 11.09
CA VAL A 78 11.15 4.92 10.52
C VAL A 78 9.88 4.75 9.70
N ILE A 79 10.01 4.25 8.47
CA ILE A 79 8.89 3.86 7.61
C ILE A 79 9.01 2.37 7.33
N CYS A 80 8.03 1.60 7.78
CA CYS A 80 7.96 0.18 7.50
C CYS A 80 7.10 -0.06 6.26
N ALA A 81 7.65 -0.78 5.29
CA ALA A 81 6.98 -1.17 4.05
C ALA A 81 7.10 -2.69 3.80
N PHE A 82 7.02 -3.49 4.87
CA PHE A 82 7.02 -4.95 4.77
C PHE A 82 5.74 -5.46 4.12
N SER A 83 5.86 -6.44 3.23
CA SER A 83 4.71 -7.26 2.85
C SER A 83 4.32 -8.17 4.02
N LEU A 84 3.22 -7.85 4.73
CA LEU A 84 2.73 -8.64 5.86
C LEU A 84 1.87 -9.81 5.37
N HIS A 85 2.52 -10.94 5.06
CA HIS A 85 1.87 -12.16 4.55
C HIS A 85 2.17 -13.39 5.44
N ASN A 86 2.86 -13.19 6.55
CA ASN A 86 3.18 -14.23 7.53
C ASN A 86 3.54 -13.62 8.88
N ASP A 87 3.53 -14.44 9.92
CA ASP A 87 3.83 -14.04 11.30
C ASP A 87 5.26 -13.51 11.47
N SER A 88 6.23 -14.06 10.73
CA SER A 88 7.63 -13.59 10.81
C SER A 88 7.79 -12.14 10.39
N ALA A 89 7.06 -11.69 9.36
CA ALA A 89 7.06 -10.30 8.92
C ALA A 89 6.34 -9.38 9.92
N ALA A 90 5.23 -9.85 10.52
CA ALA A 90 4.52 -9.12 11.56
C ALA A 90 5.39 -8.95 12.82
N ASP A 91 6.01 -10.04 13.29
CA ASP A 91 6.93 -10.03 14.43
C ASP A 91 8.13 -9.12 14.19
N ALA A 92 8.71 -9.14 12.99
CA ALA A 92 9.81 -8.26 12.61
C ALA A 92 9.41 -6.77 12.73
N GLN A 93 8.20 -6.41 12.31
CA GLN A 93 7.69 -5.04 12.46
C GLN A 93 7.45 -4.68 13.94
N VAL A 94 6.90 -5.60 14.75
CA VAL A 94 6.72 -5.36 16.20
C VAL A 94 8.07 -5.13 16.89
N ARG A 95 9.09 -5.94 16.59
CA ARG A 95 10.45 -5.74 17.11
C ARG A 95 11.04 -4.40 16.66
N LEU A 96 10.82 -4.01 15.41
CA LEU A 96 11.26 -2.71 14.89
C LEU A 96 10.58 -1.54 15.59
N ILE A 97 9.28 -1.64 15.90
CA ILE A 97 8.53 -0.63 16.67
C ILE A 97 9.13 -0.47 18.08
N ARG A 98 9.35 -1.58 18.79
CA ARG A 98 9.95 -1.56 20.14
C ARG A 98 11.38 -1.01 20.13
N ALA A 99 12.17 -1.40 19.14
CA ALA A 99 13.52 -0.86 18.95
C ALA A 99 13.48 0.66 18.67
N ALA A 100 12.51 1.13 17.87
CA ALA A 100 12.32 2.54 17.59
C ALA A 100 11.91 3.33 18.85
N ASP A 101 10.94 2.86 19.62
CA ASP A 101 10.42 3.57 20.82
C ASP A 101 11.50 3.78 21.89
N ARG A 102 12.41 2.83 22.05
CA ARG A 102 13.53 2.96 23.00
C ARG A 102 14.76 3.68 22.44
N THR A 103 14.77 4.03 21.15
CA THR A 103 15.90 4.73 20.53
C THR A 103 15.65 6.24 20.58
N PRO A 104 16.39 7.03 21.38
CA PRO A 104 16.05 8.44 21.63
C PRO A 104 16.05 9.36 20.40
N SER A 105 16.79 8.99 19.35
CA SER A 105 16.81 9.75 18.09
C SER A 105 15.52 9.58 17.29
N VAL A 106 14.83 8.43 17.40
CA VAL A 106 13.63 8.13 16.62
C VAL A 106 12.43 8.82 17.25
N ARG A 107 11.73 9.63 16.45
CA ARG A 107 10.57 10.43 16.88
C ARG A 107 9.29 10.02 16.19
N ARG A 108 9.40 9.47 14.98
CA ARG A 108 8.26 9.16 14.12
C ARG A 108 8.31 7.76 13.56
N PHE A 109 7.15 7.12 13.45
CA PHE A 109 7.01 5.79 12.87
C PHE A 109 5.79 5.70 11.94
N LEU A 110 5.98 5.20 10.73
CA LEU A 110 4.89 4.76 9.86
C LEU A 110 4.92 3.23 9.75
N PRO A 111 3.90 2.50 10.22
CA PRO A 111 3.79 1.06 10.01
C PRO A 111 3.43 0.71 8.56
N SER A 112 3.62 -0.56 8.20
CA SER A 112 3.22 -1.11 6.91
C SER A 112 1.70 -1.30 6.87
N GLU A 113 1.00 -0.20 6.65
CA GLU A 113 -0.45 -0.03 6.78
C GLU A 113 -1.05 0.65 5.54
N PHE A 114 -0.43 0.45 4.36
CA PHE A 114 -0.78 1.11 3.09
C PHE A 114 -2.01 0.49 2.41
N ASN A 115 -3.16 0.45 3.09
CA ASN A 115 -4.41 0.00 2.49
C ASN A 115 -5.64 0.71 3.09
N VAL A 116 -6.36 0.04 3.99
CA VAL A 116 -7.56 0.51 4.68
C VAL A 116 -7.41 0.36 6.19
N ASP A 117 -8.42 0.73 6.95
CA ASP A 117 -8.44 0.54 8.39
C ASP A 117 -8.60 -0.95 8.78
N TYR A 118 -7.53 -1.56 9.31
CA TYR A 118 -7.55 -2.95 9.78
C TYR A 118 -8.20 -3.15 11.15
N ASP A 119 -8.57 -2.09 11.88
CA ASP A 119 -9.39 -2.20 13.11
C ASP A 119 -10.88 -2.42 12.81
N LEU A 120 -11.30 -2.33 11.54
CA LEU A 120 -12.66 -2.67 11.11
C LEU A 120 -13.00 -4.14 11.45
N GLY A 121 -14.22 -4.39 11.93
CA GLY A 121 -14.70 -5.72 12.25
C GLY A 121 -14.88 -6.63 11.04
N ASP A 122 -15.04 -7.93 11.26
CA ASP A 122 -15.19 -8.94 10.18
C ASP A 122 -16.49 -8.76 9.37
N GLU A 123 -17.44 -8.00 9.89
CA GLU A 123 -18.66 -7.58 9.21
C GLU A 123 -18.43 -6.50 8.16
N VAL A 124 -17.31 -5.76 8.22
CA VAL A 124 -16.94 -4.72 7.25
C VAL A 124 -15.71 -5.12 6.44
N LEU A 125 -14.70 -5.73 7.09
CA LEU A 125 -13.46 -6.18 6.46
C LEU A 125 -13.22 -7.67 6.82
N PRO A 126 -13.82 -8.61 6.07
CA PRO A 126 -13.64 -10.04 6.28
C PRO A 126 -12.30 -10.52 5.71
N TYR A 127 -11.19 -10.00 6.24
CA TYR A 127 -9.84 -10.29 5.78
C TYR A 127 -9.01 -10.89 6.92
N PRO A 128 -8.82 -12.22 6.98
CA PRO A 128 -8.15 -12.89 8.10
C PRO A 128 -6.73 -12.37 8.38
N ASP A 129 -6.00 -11.99 7.34
CA ASP A 129 -4.63 -11.50 7.45
C ASP A 129 -4.52 -10.10 8.05
N LYS A 130 -5.64 -9.40 8.31
CA LYS A 130 -5.64 -8.15 9.10
C LYS A 130 -5.03 -8.32 10.49
N ARG A 131 -5.06 -9.54 11.06
CA ARG A 131 -4.39 -9.86 12.33
C ARG A 131 -2.89 -9.51 12.33
N LEU A 132 -2.23 -9.60 11.17
CA LEU A 132 -0.80 -9.31 11.00
C LEU A 132 -0.52 -7.80 11.15
N HIS A 133 -1.51 -6.97 10.83
CA HIS A 133 -1.47 -5.52 10.98
C HIS A 133 -1.83 -5.09 12.40
N LEU A 134 -2.86 -5.70 13.00
CA LEU A 134 -3.30 -5.41 14.37
C LEU A 134 -2.18 -5.56 15.41
N ALA A 135 -1.29 -6.54 15.26
CA ALA A 135 -0.15 -6.70 16.16
C ALA A 135 0.79 -5.47 16.18
N ALA A 136 1.04 -4.87 15.01
CA ALA A 136 1.84 -3.65 14.90
C ALA A 136 1.11 -2.44 15.49
N ARG A 137 -0.21 -2.34 15.32
CA ARG A 137 -1.03 -1.27 15.92
C ARG A 137 -0.98 -1.30 17.44
N ARG A 138 -1.21 -2.47 18.05
CA ARG A 138 -1.13 -2.63 19.52
C ARG A 138 0.28 -2.33 20.04
N ALA A 139 1.31 -2.68 19.29
CA ALA A 139 2.68 -2.31 19.64
C ALA A 139 2.90 -0.80 19.59
N LEU A 140 2.40 -0.09 18.56
CA LEU A 140 2.47 1.37 18.44
C LEU A 140 1.66 2.10 19.52
N GLU A 141 0.46 1.61 19.85
CA GLU A 141 -0.39 2.17 20.91
C GLU A 141 0.26 2.09 22.29
N ALA A 142 1.09 1.07 22.53
CA ALA A 142 1.85 0.92 23.76
C ALA A 142 3.10 1.83 23.83
N THR A 143 3.47 2.49 22.73
CA THR A 143 4.63 3.40 22.70
C THR A 143 4.30 4.73 23.37
N THR A 144 5.33 5.38 23.91
CA THR A 144 5.18 6.67 24.61
C THR A 144 5.95 7.79 23.94
N MET A 145 6.96 7.46 23.13
CA MET A 145 7.86 8.44 22.50
C MET A 145 7.56 8.68 21.03
N LEU A 146 6.89 7.74 20.36
CA LEU A 146 6.66 7.79 18.92
C LEU A 146 5.39 8.56 18.55
N GLU A 147 5.55 9.57 17.70
CA GLU A 147 4.45 10.05 16.86
C GLU A 147 4.27 9.08 15.68
N TYR A 148 3.06 8.60 15.44
CA TYR A 148 2.80 7.63 14.37
C TYR A 148 1.47 7.88 13.67
N ALA A 149 1.36 7.41 12.44
CA ALA A 149 0.12 7.50 11.68
C ALA A 149 -0.08 6.27 10.82
N TYR A 150 -1.33 5.95 10.53
CA TYR A 150 -1.72 4.96 9.55
C TYR A 150 -2.03 5.67 8.23
N VAL A 151 -1.53 5.15 7.11
CA VAL A 151 -1.66 5.78 5.78
C VAL A 151 -2.63 4.96 4.93
N TYR A 152 -3.83 5.48 4.68
CA TYR A 152 -4.87 4.79 3.93
C TYR A 152 -4.99 5.34 2.50
N PRO A 153 -4.40 4.67 1.50
CA PRO A 153 -4.62 4.97 0.08
C PRO A 153 -5.93 4.37 -0.47
N GLY A 154 -6.56 3.42 0.23
CA GLY A 154 -7.60 2.58 -0.35
C GLY A 154 -7.00 1.58 -1.35
N MET A 155 -7.77 1.19 -2.37
CA MET A 155 -7.33 0.23 -3.38
C MET A 155 -6.23 0.86 -4.24
N PHE A 156 -5.16 0.13 -4.54
CA PHE A 156 -4.16 0.64 -5.47
C PHE A 156 -4.71 0.71 -6.89
N MET A 157 -4.65 1.89 -7.53
CA MET A 157 -5.14 2.09 -8.90
C MET A 157 -4.39 1.24 -9.93
N ASP A 158 -3.15 0.87 -9.62
CA ASP A 158 -2.28 0.03 -10.44
C ASP A 158 -3.00 -1.24 -10.94
N TYR A 159 -3.84 -1.86 -10.11
CA TYR A 159 -4.58 -3.09 -10.49
C TYR A 159 -5.53 -2.89 -11.67
N PHE A 160 -5.98 -1.66 -11.91
CA PHE A 160 -6.84 -1.32 -13.05
C PHE A 160 -6.04 -0.89 -14.29
N GLY A 161 -4.73 -0.67 -14.17
CA GLY A 161 -3.83 -0.39 -15.29
C GLY A 161 -2.99 -1.59 -15.74
N LEU A 162 -2.81 -2.59 -14.87
CA LEU A 162 -2.02 -3.78 -15.16
C LEU A 162 -2.65 -4.65 -16.26
N PRO A 163 -1.83 -5.27 -17.15
CA PRO A 163 -0.37 -5.21 -17.20
C PRO A 163 0.18 -4.08 -18.11
N ARG A 164 -0.67 -3.12 -18.53
CA ARG A 164 -0.32 -2.11 -19.54
C ARG A 164 0.32 -0.85 -18.98
N VAL A 165 0.21 -0.64 -17.67
CA VAL A 165 0.89 0.44 -16.93
C VAL A 165 1.98 -0.18 -16.07
N GLU A 166 3.15 0.47 -16.03
CA GLU A 166 4.26 0.06 -15.17
C GLU A 166 3.85 0.10 -13.70
N SER A 167 4.09 -0.99 -12.98
CA SER A 167 3.81 -1.09 -11.56
C SER A 167 4.82 -1.99 -10.87
N HIS A 168 5.10 -1.67 -9.60
CA HIS A 168 5.89 -2.51 -8.70
C HIS A 168 5.03 -3.56 -7.97
N LEU A 169 3.71 -3.54 -8.16
CA LEU A 169 2.81 -4.49 -7.51
C LEU A 169 2.79 -5.85 -8.21
N ARG A 170 2.38 -6.86 -7.45
CA ARG A 170 2.09 -8.19 -7.99
C ARG A 170 0.79 -8.13 -8.79
N GLU A 171 0.74 -8.83 -9.92
CA GLU A 171 -0.48 -8.94 -10.72
C GLU A 171 -1.62 -9.58 -9.93
N LEU A 172 -2.74 -8.86 -9.85
CA LEU A 172 -4.05 -9.29 -9.36
C LEU A 172 -5.11 -8.60 -10.22
N CYS A 173 -6.28 -9.22 -10.41
CA CYS A 173 -7.39 -8.66 -11.17
C CYS A 173 -8.62 -8.58 -10.26
N PHE A 174 -9.12 -7.37 -10.03
CA PHE A 174 -10.27 -7.09 -9.17
C PHE A 174 -11.42 -6.52 -9.99
N PHE A 175 -12.63 -7.05 -9.79
CA PHE A 175 -13.91 -6.60 -10.34
C PHE A 175 -14.06 -6.60 -11.86
N ILE A 176 -13.05 -6.15 -12.60
CA ILE A 176 -13.04 -5.91 -14.04
C ILE A 176 -11.81 -6.57 -14.63
N ASP A 177 -12.05 -7.37 -15.66
CA ASP A 177 -11.03 -7.99 -16.49
C ASP A 177 -11.14 -7.38 -17.91
N PRO A 178 -10.44 -6.27 -18.19
CA PRO A 178 -10.48 -5.59 -19.48
C PRO A 178 -9.97 -6.49 -20.63
N VAL A 179 -9.03 -7.40 -20.33
CA VAL A 179 -8.43 -8.32 -21.28
C VAL A 179 -9.46 -9.36 -21.72
N ALA A 180 -10.14 -10.00 -20.77
CA ALA A 180 -11.17 -11.00 -21.06
C ALA A 180 -12.53 -10.38 -21.42
N GLY A 181 -12.71 -9.07 -21.23
CA GLY A 181 -13.99 -8.39 -21.48
C GLY A 181 -15.08 -8.76 -20.48
N GLN A 182 -14.71 -9.01 -19.23
CA GLN A 182 -15.65 -9.39 -18.17
C GLN A 182 -15.62 -8.40 -17.01
N ALA A 183 -16.73 -8.29 -16.31
CA ALA A 183 -16.77 -7.70 -14.98
C ALA A 183 -17.64 -8.59 -14.07
N VAL A 184 -17.19 -8.79 -12.84
CA VAL A 184 -17.95 -9.48 -11.80
C VAL A 184 -17.97 -8.59 -10.57
N LEU A 185 -19.14 -8.07 -10.24
CA LEU A 185 -19.30 -7.08 -9.16
C LEU A 185 -20.03 -7.68 -7.96
N PRO A 186 -19.62 -7.35 -6.72
CA PRO A 186 -20.40 -7.66 -5.53
C PRO A 186 -21.71 -6.88 -5.47
N GLY A 187 -22.77 -7.54 -5.00
CA GLY A 187 -24.05 -6.91 -4.72
C GLY A 187 -24.67 -6.28 -5.96
N ASP A 188 -24.99 -4.99 -5.90
CA ASP A 188 -25.53 -4.19 -7.00
C ASP A 188 -24.46 -3.37 -7.76
N GLY A 189 -23.19 -3.46 -7.33
CA GLY A 189 -22.08 -2.67 -7.88
C GLY A 189 -22.07 -1.19 -7.50
N GLU A 190 -22.93 -0.74 -6.57
CA GLU A 190 -22.98 0.66 -6.12
C GLU A 190 -22.04 0.96 -4.95
N ALA A 191 -21.42 -0.07 -4.37
CA ALA A 191 -20.35 0.11 -3.39
C ALA A 191 -19.24 1.03 -3.96
N ARG A 192 -18.88 2.05 -3.17
CA ARG A 192 -17.85 3.03 -3.53
C ARG A 192 -16.48 2.56 -3.05
N MET A 193 -15.47 2.84 -3.87
CA MET A 193 -14.10 2.45 -3.62
C MET A 193 -13.18 3.64 -3.83
N SER A 194 -12.49 4.03 -2.76
CA SER A 194 -11.38 4.97 -2.79
C SER A 194 -10.13 4.28 -3.28
N MET A 195 -9.34 4.98 -4.08
CA MET A 195 -8.16 4.44 -4.72
C MET A 195 -7.11 5.50 -4.96
N THR A 196 -5.84 5.06 -5.01
CA THR A 196 -4.68 5.91 -5.30
C THR A 196 -3.61 5.14 -6.06
N PHE A 197 -2.95 5.79 -7.01
CA PHE A 197 -1.81 5.24 -7.71
C PHE A 197 -0.59 5.15 -6.78
N THR A 198 0.09 4.00 -6.74
CA THR A 198 1.17 3.74 -5.76
C THR A 198 2.31 4.76 -5.79
N THR A 199 2.64 5.29 -6.96
CA THR A 199 3.65 6.37 -7.09
C THR A 199 3.21 7.65 -6.36
N ASP A 200 1.92 7.98 -6.40
CA ASP A 200 1.37 9.11 -5.67
C ASP A 200 1.30 8.84 -4.16
N VAL A 201 0.94 7.63 -3.75
CA VAL A 201 1.02 7.21 -2.33
C VAL A 201 2.42 7.46 -1.78
N ALA A 202 3.46 6.99 -2.48
CA ALA A 202 4.85 7.19 -2.08
C ALA A 202 5.25 8.66 -2.00
N ARG A 203 4.81 9.48 -2.98
CA ARG A 203 5.03 10.92 -3.00
C ARG A 203 4.39 11.62 -1.81
N TYR A 204 3.14 11.30 -1.49
CA TYR A 204 2.46 11.88 -0.33
C TYR A 204 3.01 11.38 1.01
N VAL A 205 3.47 10.13 1.10
CA VAL A 205 4.20 9.63 2.28
C VAL A 205 5.48 10.43 2.51
N ALA A 206 6.24 10.74 1.45
CA ALA A 206 7.42 11.59 1.56
C ALA A 206 7.05 13.02 2.00
N LEU A 207 5.99 13.62 1.43
CA LEU A 207 5.50 14.94 1.81
C LEU A 207 4.95 14.98 3.25
N ALA A 208 4.35 13.89 3.73
CA ALA A 208 3.85 13.81 5.10
C ALA A 208 4.97 14.05 6.14
N LEU A 209 6.23 13.78 5.81
CA LEU A 209 7.37 14.09 6.69
C LEU A 209 7.51 15.60 6.96
N GLU A 210 6.96 16.46 6.10
CA GLU A 210 6.97 17.92 6.24
C GLU A 210 5.87 18.44 7.18
N LEU A 211 4.92 17.59 7.59
CA LEU A 211 3.88 17.97 8.52
C LEU A 211 4.47 18.26 9.91
N PRO A 212 4.01 19.33 10.60
CA PRO A 212 4.49 19.67 11.93
C PRO A 212 4.13 18.61 12.96
N ARG A 213 3.00 17.92 12.77
CA ARG A 213 2.52 16.78 13.55
C ARG A 213 1.74 15.84 12.67
N TRP A 214 1.69 14.57 13.05
CA TRP A 214 0.83 13.60 12.38
C TRP A 214 -0.46 13.38 13.18
N PRO A 215 -1.64 13.49 12.53
CA PRO A 215 -2.84 12.88 13.08
C PRO A 215 -2.68 11.35 13.03
N ARG A 216 -3.58 10.63 13.71
CA ARG A 216 -3.50 9.18 13.74
C ARG A 216 -3.73 8.54 12.37
N VAL A 217 -4.51 9.20 11.52
CA VAL A 217 -4.89 8.70 10.20
C VAL A 217 -4.60 9.73 9.13
N LEU A 218 -3.87 9.30 8.10
CA LEU A 218 -3.56 10.03 6.89
C LEU A 218 -4.21 9.32 5.72
N THR A 219 -4.88 10.04 4.83
CA THR A 219 -5.38 9.46 3.58
C THR A 219 -4.62 10.03 2.39
N THR A 220 -4.56 9.25 1.32
CA THR A 220 -4.01 9.70 0.03
C THR A 220 -5.00 9.47 -1.11
N ALA A 221 -6.27 9.21 -0.79
CA ALA A 221 -7.33 8.84 -1.72
C ALA A 221 -7.40 9.86 -2.87
N ALA A 222 -7.08 9.41 -4.09
CA ALA A 222 -7.03 10.28 -5.26
C ALA A 222 -8.31 10.21 -6.09
N SER A 223 -9.11 9.15 -5.98
CA SER A 223 -10.42 9.01 -6.62
C SER A 223 -11.32 8.12 -5.76
N THR A 224 -12.61 8.42 -5.70
CA THR A 224 -13.64 7.55 -5.09
C THR A 224 -14.82 7.45 -6.05
N ILE A 225 -15.08 6.26 -6.58
CA ILE A 225 -16.16 5.97 -7.53
C ILE A 225 -16.85 4.64 -7.20
N SER A 226 -18.07 4.41 -7.68
CA SER A 226 -18.73 3.11 -7.57
C SER A 226 -18.16 2.08 -8.55
N LEU A 227 -18.37 0.79 -8.29
CA LEU A 227 -17.92 -0.27 -9.19
C LEU A 227 -18.64 -0.20 -10.56
N ASN A 228 -19.91 0.21 -10.57
CA ASN A 228 -20.64 0.48 -11.82
C ASN A 228 -20.05 1.68 -12.59
N GLU A 229 -19.58 2.73 -11.91
CA GLU A 229 -18.84 3.83 -12.53
C GLU A 229 -17.52 3.35 -13.14
N LEU A 230 -16.79 2.49 -12.43
CA LEU A 230 -15.53 1.91 -12.92
C LEU A 230 -15.75 1.05 -14.16
N VAL A 231 -16.82 0.25 -14.21
CA VAL A 231 -17.22 -0.52 -15.41
C VAL A 231 -17.50 0.41 -16.59
N ARG A 232 -18.30 1.48 -16.39
CA ARG A 232 -18.57 2.46 -17.46
C ARG A 232 -17.28 3.08 -17.99
N LEU A 233 -16.35 3.42 -17.10
CA LEU A 233 -15.05 3.97 -17.47
C LEU A 233 -14.21 2.98 -18.27
N ALA A 234 -14.21 1.69 -17.89
CA ALA A 234 -13.56 0.63 -18.65
C ALA A 234 -14.16 0.48 -20.06
N GLU A 235 -15.49 0.46 -20.18
CA GLU A 235 -16.18 0.32 -21.48
C GLU A 235 -15.89 1.48 -22.42
N VAL A 236 -15.87 2.72 -21.90
CA VAL A 236 -15.52 3.91 -22.69
C VAL A 236 -14.11 3.80 -23.24
N ASN A 237 -13.13 3.42 -22.42
CA ASN A 237 -11.74 3.33 -22.86
C ASN A 237 -11.52 2.15 -23.81
N LEU A 238 -12.19 1.00 -23.58
CA LEU A 238 -12.07 -0.17 -24.45
C LEU A 238 -12.84 -0.04 -25.78
N GLY A 239 -13.74 0.93 -25.91
CA GLY A 239 -14.62 1.07 -27.09
C GLY A 239 -15.64 -0.05 -27.25
N ARG A 240 -15.90 -0.84 -26.20
CA ARG A 240 -16.83 -1.99 -26.22
C ARG A 240 -17.46 -2.24 -24.85
N LYS A 241 -18.60 -2.94 -24.85
CA LYS A 241 -19.27 -3.39 -23.62
C LYS A 241 -18.56 -4.58 -22.99
N LEU A 242 -18.61 -4.61 -21.65
CA LEU A 242 -18.15 -5.76 -20.86
C LEU A 242 -19.31 -6.71 -20.58
N ASN A 243 -19.00 -8.00 -20.44
CA ASN A 243 -19.96 -8.95 -19.89
C ASN A 243 -20.00 -8.80 -18.36
N VAL A 244 -20.95 -7.99 -17.89
CA VAL A 244 -21.12 -7.68 -16.46
C VAL A 244 -21.99 -8.74 -15.78
N ARG A 245 -21.49 -9.29 -14.67
CA ARG A 245 -22.22 -10.18 -13.78
C ARG A 245 -22.19 -9.62 -12.37
N TYR A 246 -23.26 -9.85 -11.63
CA TYR A 246 -23.36 -9.50 -10.22
C TYR A 246 -23.36 -10.78 -9.39
N GLN A 247 -22.70 -10.76 -8.24
CA GLN A 247 -22.66 -11.90 -7.32
C GLN A 247 -23.00 -11.48 -5.89
N PRO A 248 -23.69 -12.32 -5.10
CA PRO A 248 -23.97 -12.02 -3.70
C PRO A 248 -22.68 -11.84 -2.89
N VAL A 249 -22.68 -10.90 -1.95
CA VAL A 249 -21.53 -10.65 -1.05
C VAL A 249 -21.24 -11.89 -0.20
N GLU A 250 -22.25 -12.68 0.13
CA GLU A 250 -22.15 -13.93 0.86
C GLU A 250 -21.27 -14.96 0.13
N LYS A 251 -21.30 -14.99 -1.21
CA LYS A 251 -20.47 -15.89 -2.02
C LYS A 251 -18.99 -15.50 -1.99
N LEU A 252 -18.70 -14.20 -1.85
CA LEU A 252 -17.34 -13.74 -1.59
C LEU A 252 -16.88 -14.19 -0.21
N ARG A 253 -17.72 -14.02 0.83
CA ARG A 253 -17.39 -14.42 2.21
C ARG A 253 -17.19 -15.93 2.38
N SER A 254 -17.83 -16.76 1.57
CA SER A 254 -17.64 -18.22 1.56
C SER A 254 -16.55 -18.71 0.60
N HIS A 255 -15.83 -17.79 -0.07
CA HIS A 255 -14.83 -18.08 -1.12
C HIS A 255 -15.36 -18.91 -2.29
N GLU A 256 -16.67 -18.85 -2.54
CA GLU A 256 -17.36 -19.47 -3.68
C GLU A 256 -17.62 -18.44 -4.81
N SER A 257 -16.71 -17.48 -4.95
CA SER A 257 -16.83 -16.37 -5.91
C SER A 257 -16.51 -16.82 -7.34
N ILE A 258 -17.00 -16.04 -8.30
CA ILE A 258 -16.69 -16.26 -9.72
C ILE A 258 -15.26 -15.80 -10.00
N ASP A 259 -14.43 -16.69 -10.53
CA ASP A 259 -13.08 -16.34 -10.95
C ASP A 259 -13.10 -15.54 -12.27
N LEU A 260 -12.42 -14.40 -12.26
CA LEU A 260 -12.05 -13.71 -13.51
C LEU A 260 -11.00 -14.54 -14.27
N PRO A 261 -11.10 -14.65 -15.62
CA PRO A 261 -10.15 -15.43 -16.41
C PRO A 261 -8.69 -15.06 -16.18
N THR A 262 -8.39 -13.77 -16.01
CA THR A 262 -7.03 -13.30 -15.69
C THR A 262 -6.52 -13.85 -14.35
N ASN A 263 -7.36 -14.00 -13.32
CA ASN A 263 -6.93 -14.60 -12.05
C ASN A 263 -6.61 -16.10 -12.22
N VAL A 264 -7.39 -16.84 -13.02
CA VAL A 264 -7.09 -18.24 -13.35
C VAL A 264 -5.72 -18.37 -14.02
N ASP A 265 -5.39 -17.44 -14.91
CA ASP A 265 -4.09 -17.39 -15.58
C ASP A 265 -2.95 -16.96 -14.64
N ILE A 266 -3.16 -15.94 -13.79
CA ILE A 266 -2.21 -15.50 -12.76
C ILE A 266 -1.82 -16.68 -11.84
N ALA A 267 -2.79 -17.44 -11.34
CA ALA A 267 -2.52 -18.58 -10.46
C ALA A 267 -1.63 -19.64 -11.14
N LYS A 268 -1.81 -19.86 -12.44
CA LYS A 268 -0.99 -20.81 -13.24
C LYS A 268 0.40 -20.26 -13.56
N ARG A 269 0.50 -18.97 -13.90
CA ARG A 269 1.78 -18.30 -14.22
C ARG A 269 2.68 -18.15 -12.99
N PHE A 270 2.10 -17.98 -11.81
CA PHE A 270 2.84 -17.68 -10.59
C PHE A 270 2.60 -18.70 -9.45
N PRO A 271 2.89 -20.00 -9.64
CA PRO A 271 2.59 -21.05 -8.66
C PRO A 271 3.41 -20.90 -7.36
N LYS A 272 4.57 -20.23 -7.42
CA LYS A 272 5.36 -19.90 -6.23
C LYS A 272 4.75 -18.78 -5.39
N ARG A 273 3.99 -17.87 -6.01
CA ARG A 273 3.28 -16.80 -5.30
C ARG A 273 2.00 -17.33 -4.66
N PHE A 274 1.37 -18.30 -5.31
CA PHE A 274 0.14 -18.95 -4.86
C PHE A 274 0.36 -20.47 -4.73
N PRO A 275 1.07 -20.94 -3.70
CA PRO A 275 1.29 -22.38 -3.49
C PRO A 275 -0.01 -23.18 -3.30
N GLY A 276 -1.10 -22.53 -2.84
CA GLY A 276 -2.45 -23.10 -2.79
C GLY A 276 -3.22 -22.96 -4.11
N GLY A 277 -2.57 -22.53 -5.20
CA GLY A 277 -3.15 -22.42 -6.53
C GLY A 277 -4.27 -21.39 -6.62
N LEU A 278 -5.26 -21.68 -7.48
CA LEU A 278 -6.39 -20.80 -7.73
C LEU A 278 -7.23 -20.57 -6.47
N ASP A 279 -7.39 -21.59 -5.61
CA ASP A 279 -8.23 -21.46 -4.41
C ASP A 279 -7.67 -20.42 -3.44
N GLN A 280 -6.35 -20.39 -3.28
CA GLN A 280 -5.68 -19.36 -2.47
C GLN A 280 -5.87 -17.95 -3.08
N LEU A 281 -5.72 -17.81 -4.39
CA LEU A 281 -5.93 -16.53 -5.06
C LEU A 281 -7.40 -16.10 -4.98
N ARG A 282 -8.34 -17.02 -5.17
CA ARG A 282 -9.78 -16.75 -5.07
C ARG A 282 -10.15 -16.24 -3.68
N ALA A 283 -9.66 -16.89 -2.62
CA ALA A 283 -9.88 -16.45 -1.25
C ALA A 283 -9.39 -15.01 -1.02
N LEU A 284 -8.16 -14.70 -1.45
CA LEU A 284 -7.60 -13.35 -1.33
C LEU A 284 -8.43 -12.29 -2.09
N ILE A 285 -8.79 -12.56 -3.35
CA ILE A 285 -9.61 -11.64 -4.13
C ILE A 285 -10.97 -11.47 -3.47
N ALA A 286 -11.60 -12.58 -3.06
CA ALA A 286 -12.92 -12.57 -2.46
C ALA A 286 -12.99 -11.76 -1.16
N ASP A 287 -11.99 -11.91 -0.28
CA ASP A 287 -11.93 -11.15 0.98
C ASP A 287 -11.84 -9.63 0.73
N LEU A 288 -11.00 -9.22 -0.23
CA LEU A 288 -10.81 -7.81 -0.56
C LEU A 288 -12.02 -7.22 -1.30
N GLU A 289 -12.61 -7.97 -2.25
CA GLU A 289 -13.83 -7.56 -2.95
C GLU A 289 -15.03 -7.48 -1.99
N ALA A 290 -15.13 -8.40 -1.02
CA ALA A 290 -16.13 -8.31 0.04
C ALA A 290 -15.90 -7.07 0.92
N GLY A 291 -14.65 -6.76 1.28
CA GLY A 291 -14.31 -5.53 2.00
C GLY A 291 -14.75 -4.27 1.27
N VAL A 292 -14.59 -4.21 -0.06
CA VAL A 292 -15.11 -3.09 -0.87
C VAL A 292 -16.63 -3.05 -0.81
N ALA A 293 -17.31 -4.19 -1.03
CA ALA A 293 -18.76 -4.29 -1.00
C ALA A 293 -19.38 -3.82 0.32
N LEU A 294 -18.71 -4.12 1.43
CA LEU A 294 -19.14 -3.83 2.79
C LEU A 294 -18.71 -2.42 3.26
N GLY A 295 -17.98 -1.67 2.43
CA GLY A 295 -17.65 -0.26 2.66
C GLY A 295 -16.30 0.00 3.34
N ALA A 296 -15.44 -1.00 3.52
CA ALA A 296 -14.10 -0.82 4.10
C ALA A 296 -13.20 0.13 3.28
N TYR A 297 -13.49 0.27 1.98
CA TYR A 297 -12.74 1.10 1.04
C TYR A 297 -13.42 2.43 0.71
N ASP A 298 -14.56 2.76 1.34
CA ASP A 298 -15.24 4.05 1.14
C ASP A 298 -14.66 5.09 2.10
N LEU A 299 -13.47 5.60 1.78
CA LEU A 299 -12.74 6.54 2.65
C LEU A 299 -13.42 7.92 2.71
N ASP A 300 -14.41 8.20 1.86
CA ASP A 300 -15.26 9.40 1.98
C ASP A 300 -16.05 9.38 3.31
N LYS A 301 -16.27 8.20 3.92
CA LYS A 301 -16.93 8.03 5.22
C LYS A 301 -15.98 8.04 6.42
N LEU A 302 -14.67 8.09 6.18
CA LEU A 302 -13.67 8.05 7.24
C LEU A 302 -13.64 9.37 8.01
N GLU A 303 -13.82 9.33 9.32
CA GLU A 303 -13.74 10.51 10.18
C GLU A 303 -12.35 10.68 10.80
N GLY A 304 -12.01 11.90 11.22
CA GLY A 304 -10.79 12.16 12.02
C GLY A 304 -9.46 11.94 11.29
N HIS A 305 -9.46 12.00 9.96
CA HIS A 305 -8.27 11.85 9.13
C HIS A 305 -7.78 13.20 8.57
N LEU A 306 -6.53 13.24 8.11
CA LEU A 306 -6.02 14.31 7.25
C LEU A 306 -5.82 13.78 5.84
N ASP A 307 -6.48 14.40 4.88
CA ASP A 307 -6.26 14.16 3.46
C ASP A 307 -4.98 14.85 3.00
N LEU A 308 -3.96 14.06 2.67
CA LEU A 308 -2.68 14.55 2.17
C LEU A 308 -2.77 15.14 0.76
N VAL A 309 -3.75 14.71 -0.06
CA VAL A 309 -3.98 15.29 -1.39
C VAL A 309 -4.38 16.74 -1.24
N SER A 310 -5.40 17.03 -0.42
CA SER A 310 -5.84 18.38 -0.11
C SER A 310 -4.79 19.19 0.65
N ALA A 311 -4.12 18.60 1.66
CA ALA A 311 -3.14 19.32 2.49
C ALA A 311 -1.90 19.82 1.72
N PHE A 312 -1.57 19.17 0.60
CA PHE A 312 -0.44 19.51 -0.26
C PHE A 312 -0.88 19.99 -1.65
N GLU A 313 -2.14 20.38 -1.82
CA GLU A 313 -2.62 21.00 -3.06
C GLU A 313 -1.76 22.23 -3.43
N GLY A 314 -1.36 22.32 -4.69
CA GLY A 314 -0.48 23.38 -5.20
C GLY A 314 0.99 23.29 -4.79
N LYS A 315 1.38 22.36 -3.90
CA LYS A 315 2.78 22.14 -3.49
C LYS A 315 3.49 21.01 -4.26
N THR A 316 2.73 20.24 -5.02
CA THR A 316 3.18 19.07 -5.76
C THR A 316 2.23 18.83 -6.94
N GLN A 317 2.60 17.98 -7.89
CA GLN A 317 1.72 17.62 -8.98
C GLN A 317 0.42 16.99 -8.46
N PRO A 318 -0.75 17.27 -9.08
CA PRO A 318 -1.99 16.58 -8.75
C PRO A 318 -1.81 15.06 -8.87
N PRO A 319 -2.48 14.25 -8.03
CA PRO A 319 -2.39 12.80 -8.15
C PRO A 319 -3.03 12.33 -9.44
N LYS A 320 -2.57 11.17 -9.94
CA LYS A 320 -3.24 10.49 -11.05
C LYS A 320 -4.66 10.11 -10.61
N ARG A 321 -5.62 10.47 -11.44
CA ARG A 321 -7.04 10.12 -11.29
C ARG A 321 -7.33 8.79 -11.98
N ILE A 322 -8.37 8.07 -11.55
CA ILE A 322 -8.74 6.77 -12.14
C ILE A 322 -9.07 6.88 -13.64
N GLU A 323 -9.63 8.00 -14.08
CA GLU A 323 -9.91 8.28 -15.49
C GLU A 323 -8.63 8.32 -16.32
N ALA A 324 -7.57 8.94 -15.80
CA ALA A 324 -6.27 8.99 -16.45
C ALA A 324 -5.60 7.61 -16.48
N MET A 325 -5.70 6.83 -15.39
CA MET A 325 -5.20 5.45 -15.34
C MET A 325 -5.87 4.57 -16.40
N MET A 326 -7.20 4.60 -16.49
CA MET A 326 -7.95 3.81 -17.46
C MET A 326 -7.69 4.23 -18.90
N ALA A 327 -7.49 5.52 -19.15
CA ALA A 327 -7.11 6.02 -20.47
C ALA A 327 -5.70 5.61 -20.87
N GLU A 328 -4.72 5.71 -19.97
CA GLU A 328 -3.35 5.29 -20.23
C GLU A 328 -3.27 3.79 -20.55
N ALA A 329 -4.00 2.96 -19.81
CA ALA A 329 -3.94 1.52 -19.96
C ALA A 329 -4.79 1.01 -21.15
N TRP A 330 -6.01 1.51 -21.32
CA TRP A 330 -7.01 0.81 -22.13
C TRP A 330 -7.58 1.60 -23.30
N LYS A 331 -7.18 2.87 -23.48
CA LYS A 331 -7.74 3.72 -24.54
C LYS A 331 -7.59 3.06 -25.91
N HIS A 332 -8.73 2.85 -26.56
CA HIS A 332 -8.82 2.39 -27.92
C HIS A 332 -8.45 3.54 -28.86
N GLU A 333 -7.51 3.29 -29.78
CA GLU A 333 -7.30 4.14 -30.95
C GLU A 333 -8.39 3.79 -31.96
N ALA A 334 -9.22 4.78 -32.32
CA ALA A 334 -10.37 4.63 -33.20
C ALA A 334 -10.00 4.36 -34.65
#